data_AF-A0A956FYW1-F1
#
_entry.id   AF-A0A956FYW1-F1
#
_cell.length_a   1.000
_cell.length_b   1.000
_cell.length_c   1.000
_cell.angle_alpha   90.00
_cell.angle_beta   90.00
_cell.angle_gamma   90.00
#
_symmetry.space_group_name_H-M   'P 1'
#
loop_
_entity.id
_entity.type
_entity.pdbx_description
1 polymer ?
#
loop_
_entity_poly.entity_id
_entity_poly.type
_entity_poly.pdbx_seq_one_letter_code
_entity_poly.pdbx_strand_id
1 'polypeptide(L)'
;ADPTSTGESSTTATTSTSSTSGGGAPCKSDDDCGSNQFCDFPDVLCGAGNPGSCAPRPTECNDNEALTFGCDCLEYASPCLAQMAGTDVRGNIIDCD
;
A
#
# COMPACT_ATOMS: atom_id res chain seq x y z
N ALA A 1 24.05 21.10 -42.27
CA ALA A 1 23.34 22.10 -41.46
C ALA A 1 22.68 21.32 -40.33
N ASP A 2 23.10 21.64 -39.11
CA ASP A 2 22.76 21.01 -37.83
C ASP A 2 21.27 21.19 -37.45
N PRO A 3 20.77 20.45 -36.44
CA PRO A 3 19.37 20.23 -36.08
C PRO A 3 18.86 21.24 -35.05
N THR A 4 17.54 21.38 -34.90
CA THR A 4 16.95 22.02 -33.72
C THR A 4 15.49 21.60 -33.55
N SER A 5 15.23 20.70 -32.62
CA SER A 5 13.98 20.70 -31.86
C SER A 5 14.37 20.43 -30.41
N THR A 6 14.77 21.50 -29.74
CA THR A 6 15.08 21.56 -28.32
C THR A 6 13.91 22.23 -27.62
N GLY A 7 13.45 21.63 -26.51
CA GLY A 7 12.60 22.26 -25.50
C GLY A 7 11.36 21.43 -25.13
N GLU A 8 11.04 21.10 -23.88
CA GLU A 8 11.69 21.33 -22.58
C GLU A 8 11.28 20.18 -21.65
N SER A 9 12.22 19.71 -20.85
CA SER A 9 11.94 19.11 -19.55
C SER A 9 11.37 20.21 -18.66
N SER A 10 10.13 20.06 -18.19
CA SER A 10 9.76 20.29 -16.77
C SER A 10 8.26 20.36 -16.55
N THR A 11 7.84 19.56 -15.56
CA THR A 11 6.77 19.84 -14.59
C THR A 11 5.35 20.06 -15.11
N THR A 12 4.64 18.95 -15.28
CA THR A 12 3.43 18.77 -14.45
C THR A 12 3.84 17.73 -13.41
N ALA A 13 4.57 18.07 -12.35
CA ALA A 13 3.92 18.42 -11.10
C ALA A 13 2.39 18.32 -11.19
N THR A 14 1.86 17.10 -11.37
CA THR A 14 0.76 16.72 -10.51
C THR A 14 1.38 16.81 -9.13
N THR A 15 1.22 17.98 -8.53
CA THR A 15 1.13 18.13 -7.11
C THR A 15 0.17 17.02 -6.70
N SER A 16 0.71 15.85 -6.38
CA SER A 16 0.15 15.03 -5.32
C SER A 16 0.36 15.89 -4.09
N THR A 17 -0.51 16.90 -3.99
CA THR A 17 -0.89 17.54 -2.76
C THR A 17 -1.04 16.36 -1.83
N SER A 18 -0.09 16.26 -0.91
CA SER A 18 -0.30 15.98 0.49
C SER A 18 -1.74 16.37 0.84
N SER A 19 -2.67 15.47 0.53
CA SER A 19 -4.07 15.60 0.82
C SER A 19 -4.22 14.79 2.08
N THR A 20 -3.85 15.40 3.19
CA THR A 20 -4.28 14.97 4.51
C THR A 20 -5.81 15.01 4.52
N SER A 21 -6.44 13.92 4.10
CA SER A 21 -7.85 13.65 4.37
C SER A 21 -8.14 12.16 4.17
N GLY A 22 -7.79 11.36 5.17
CA GLY A 22 -8.63 10.28 5.70
C GLY A 22 -9.02 9.06 4.84
N GLY A 23 -8.58 8.94 3.59
CA GLY A 23 -8.75 7.73 2.78
C GLY A 23 -7.89 7.83 1.54
N GLY A 24 -6.90 6.95 1.39
CA GLY A 24 -5.97 7.01 0.27
C GLY A 24 -6.60 6.63 -1.07
N ALA A 25 -5.79 6.77 -2.12
CA ALA A 25 -6.19 6.39 -3.47
C ALA A 25 -6.63 4.91 -3.50
N PRO A 26 -7.60 4.55 -4.35
CA PRO A 26 -7.95 3.15 -4.54
C PRO A 26 -6.73 2.39 -5.07
N CYS A 27 -6.49 1.22 -4.51
CA CYS A 27 -5.36 0.36 -4.85
C CYS A 27 -5.84 -1.07 -5.08
N LYS A 28 -5.09 -1.82 -5.86
CA LYS A 28 -5.30 -3.27 -6.06
C LYS A 28 -4.15 -4.08 -5.49
N SER A 29 -3.02 -3.43 -5.21
CA SER A 29 -1.82 -4.03 -4.63
C SER A 29 -1.03 -2.96 -3.87
N ASP A 30 -0.11 -3.38 -3.00
CA ASP A 30 0.72 -2.45 -2.23
C ASP A 30 1.61 -1.55 -3.10
N ASP A 31 1.98 -2.01 -4.30
CA ASP A 31 2.74 -1.25 -5.29
C ASP A 31 1.98 -0.03 -5.87
N ASP A 32 0.65 0.00 -5.78
CA ASP A 32 -0.15 1.18 -6.17
C ASP A 32 0.00 2.32 -5.16
N CYS A 33 0.47 2.01 -3.95
CA CYS A 33 0.60 2.94 -2.85
C CYS A 33 2.03 3.49 -2.72
N GLY A 34 2.16 4.66 -2.10
CA GLY A 34 3.47 5.25 -1.84
C GLY A 34 4.31 4.36 -0.90
N SER A 35 5.64 4.53 -0.90
CA SER A 35 6.56 3.69 -0.12
C SER A 35 6.32 3.69 1.41
N ASN A 36 5.58 4.67 1.93
CA ASN A 36 5.19 4.77 3.34
C ASN A 36 3.72 4.36 3.58
N GLN A 37 3.11 3.68 2.61
CA GLN A 37 1.71 3.25 2.61
C GLN A 37 1.63 1.77 2.22
N PHE A 38 0.48 1.18 2.51
CA PHE A 38 0.08 -0.17 2.09
C PHE A 38 -1.34 -0.11 1.55
N CYS A 39 -1.76 -1.14 0.81
CA CYS A 39 -3.12 -1.22 0.32
C CYS A 39 -4.02 -1.87 1.38
N ASP A 40 -4.85 -1.08 2.06
CA ASP A 40 -5.80 -1.57 3.07
C ASP A 40 -7.06 -2.07 2.36
N PHE A 41 -7.33 -3.38 2.45
CA PHE A 41 -8.48 -3.99 1.81
C PHE A 41 -9.65 -4.06 2.78
N PRO A 42 -10.88 -3.74 2.35
CA PRO A 42 -12.07 -3.90 3.19
C PRO A 42 -12.45 -5.38 3.39
N ASP A 43 -11.77 -6.28 2.68
CA ASP A 43 -11.93 -7.72 2.77
C ASP A 43 -10.67 -8.38 3.33
N VAL A 44 -10.82 -9.61 3.80
CA VAL A 44 -9.70 -10.43 4.32
C VAL A 44 -9.09 -11.32 3.23
N LEU A 45 -9.23 -10.90 1.96
CA LEU A 45 -8.90 -11.66 0.75
C LEU A 45 -7.96 -10.88 -0.17
N CYS A 46 -7.22 -9.90 0.35
CA CYS A 46 -6.18 -9.17 -0.38
C CYS A 46 -6.67 -8.55 -1.69
N GLY A 47 -7.92 -8.07 -1.71
CA GLY A 47 -8.50 -7.40 -2.86
C GLY A 47 -9.08 -8.31 -3.94
N ALA A 48 -9.23 -9.61 -3.66
CA ALA A 48 -9.93 -10.53 -4.57
C ALA A 48 -11.42 -10.14 -4.76
N GLY A 49 -12.03 -9.50 -3.76
CA GLY A 49 -13.43 -9.07 -3.81
C GLY A 49 -13.58 -7.59 -4.21
N ASN A 50 -12.87 -6.70 -3.53
CA ASN A 50 -12.99 -5.26 -3.71
C ASN A 50 -11.63 -4.58 -3.76
N PRO A 51 -11.49 -3.45 -4.49
CA PRO A 51 -10.27 -2.65 -4.41
C PRO A 51 -10.07 -2.15 -2.97
N GLY A 52 -8.81 -2.07 -2.56
CA GLY A 52 -8.41 -1.47 -1.30
C GLY A 52 -8.27 0.05 -1.41
N SER A 53 -7.82 0.66 -0.33
CA SER A 53 -7.50 2.08 -0.23
C SER A 53 -6.12 2.23 0.39
N CYS A 54 -5.27 3.07 -0.19
CA CYS A 54 -3.94 3.28 0.40
C CYS A 54 -4.05 3.85 1.82
N ALA A 55 -3.42 3.17 2.78
CA ALA A 55 -3.36 3.59 4.17
C ALA A 55 -1.90 3.85 4.58
N PRO A 56 -1.64 4.84 5.45
CA PRO A 56 -0.29 5.06 5.97
C PRO A 56 0.17 3.87 6.79
N ARG A 57 1.43 3.47 6.61
CA ARG A 57 2.06 2.45 7.46
C ARG A 57 2.15 2.97 8.90
N PRO A 58 1.83 2.15 9.91
CA PRO A 58 2.12 2.49 11.28
C PRO A 58 3.63 2.75 11.46
N THR A 59 3.99 3.72 12.29
CA THR A 59 5.40 3.95 12.67
C THR A 59 5.76 3.21 13.95
N GLU A 60 4.77 2.90 14.76
CA GLU A 60 4.91 2.24 16.05
C GLU A 60 3.78 1.20 16.19
N CYS A 61 4.13 0.03 16.70
CA CYS A 61 3.18 -1.00 17.09
C CYS A 61 3.33 -1.25 18.58
N ASN A 62 2.21 -1.28 19.29
CA ASN A 62 2.19 -1.89 20.60
C ASN A 62 2.25 -3.41 20.44
N ASP A 63 2.84 -4.09 21.42
CA ASP A 63 2.96 -5.55 21.48
C ASP A 63 1.58 -6.23 21.57
N ASN A 64 0.89 -6.29 20.44
CA ASN A 64 -0.34 -7.04 20.26
C ASN A 64 0.03 -8.34 19.55
N GLU A 65 0.50 -9.30 20.33
CA GLU A 65 0.84 -10.65 19.85
C GLU A 65 -0.45 -11.34 19.35
N ALA A 66 -0.65 -11.31 18.04
CA ALA A 66 -1.75 -11.92 17.33
C ALA A 66 -1.22 -12.40 15.98
N LEU A 67 -0.83 -13.68 15.95
CA LEU A 67 -0.31 -14.35 14.78
C LEU A 67 -1.25 -14.10 13.59
N THR A 68 -0.71 -13.50 12.53
CA THR A 68 -1.48 -13.15 11.34
C THR A 68 -0.70 -13.49 10.10
N PHE A 69 -1.41 -13.61 8.99
CA PHE A 69 -0.80 -13.75 7.68
C PHE A 69 -1.02 -12.44 6.91
N GLY A 70 0.03 -11.93 6.30
CA GLY A 70 -0.04 -10.80 5.38
C GLY A 70 -0.39 -11.26 3.96
N CYS A 71 -0.89 -10.34 3.15
CA CYS A 71 -1.20 -10.54 1.73
C CYS A 71 0.03 -10.88 0.87
N ASP A 72 1.21 -10.56 1.36
CA ASP A 72 2.54 -10.87 0.83
C ASP A 72 3.03 -12.30 1.15
N CYS A 73 2.15 -13.16 1.65
CA CYS A 73 2.45 -14.55 1.96
C CYS A 73 3.38 -14.80 3.15
N LEU A 74 3.63 -13.78 3.97
CA LEU A 74 4.43 -13.90 5.18
C LEU A 74 3.55 -13.96 6.44
N GLU A 75 4.12 -14.56 7.48
CA GLU A 75 3.51 -14.62 8.81
C GLU A 75 4.11 -13.51 9.68
N TYR A 76 3.24 -12.82 10.41
CA TYR A 76 3.63 -11.72 11.30
C TYR A 76 3.14 -12.02 12.72
N ALA A 77 3.94 -11.63 13.71
CA ALA A 77 3.57 -11.76 15.12
C ALA A 77 2.37 -10.87 15.51
N SER A 78 1.99 -9.90 14.67
CA SER A 78 0.89 -8.97 14.89
C SER A 78 0.33 -8.41 13.57
N PRO A 79 -0.97 -8.09 13.48
CA PRO A 79 -1.54 -7.31 12.37
C PRO A 79 -0.88 -5.96 12.18
N CYS A 80 -0.43 -5.35 13.27
CA CYS A 80 0.24 -4.07 13.18
C CYS A 80 1.62 -4.21 12.50
N LEU A 81 2.35 -5.29 12.78
CA LEU A 81 3.65 -5.56 12.14
C LEU A 81 3.49 -5.86 10.64
N ALA A 82 2.41 -6.52 10.23
CA ALA A 82 2.07 -6.68 8.82
C ALA A 82 1.88 -5.31 8.14
N GLN A 83 1.03 -4.46 8.71
CA GLN A 83 0.77 -3.11 8.18
C GLN A 83 2.05 -2.24 8.17
N MET A 84 2.92 -2.36 9.17
CA MET A 84 4.23 -1.70 9.20
C MET A 84 5.13 -2.18 8.06
N ALA A 85 5.18 -3.49 7.83
CA ALA A 85 5.92 -4.09 6.73
C ALA A 85 5.34 -3.75 5.37
N GLY A 86 4.09 -3.28 5.33
CA GLY A 86 3.49 -2.70 4.15
C GLY A 86 2.46 -3.53 3.43
N THR A 87 1.83 -4.42 4.17
CA THR A 87 0.96 -5.45 3.64
C THR A 87 -0.25 -5.50 4.56
N ASP A 88 -1.42 -5.66 3.98
CA ASP A 88 -2.63 -5.86 4.77
C ASP A 88 -2.71 -7.31 5.28
N VAL A 89 -3.56 -7.52 6.27
CA VAL A 89 -3.79 -8.83 6.86
C VAL A 89 -4.85 -9.61 6.08
N ARG A 90 -4.67 -10.92 6.02
CA ARG A 90 -5.67 -11.83 5.46
C ARG A 90 -6.16 -12.82 6.49
N GLY A 91 -7.37 -13.31 6.25
CA GLY A 91 -8.08 -14.20 7.16
C GLY A 91 -7.58 -15.64 7.09
N ASN A 92 -6.79 -16.00 6.07
CA ASN A 92 -6.30 -17.37 5.90
C ASN A 92 -5.06 -17.44 4.99
N ILE A 93 -4.23 -18.46 5.18
CA ILE A 93 -2.99 -18.73 4.42
C ILE A 93 -3.27 -19.28 3.00
N ILE A 94 -4.49 -19.74 2.72
CA ILE A 94 -4.82 -20.61 1.57
C ILE A 94 -4.66 -19.91 0.20
N ASP A 95 -4.70 -18.58 0.13
CA ASP A 95 -4.65 -17.84 -1.14
C ASP A 95 -3.34 -17.06 -1.24
N CYS A 96 -2.31 -17.73 -1.75
CA CYS A 96 -0.96 -17.22 -2.00
C CYS A 96 -0.43 -17.67 -3.38
N ASP A 97 -1.31 -18.23 -4.20
CA ASP A 97 -0.99 -18.94 -5.45
C ASP A 97 -1.57 -18.21 -6.66
#